data_AF-A0A6M0P8U4-F1
#
_entry.id   AF-A0A6M0P8U4-F1
#
_cell.length_a   1.000
_cell.length_b   1.000
_cell.length_c   1.000
_cell.angle_alpha   90.00
_cell.angle_beta   90.00
_cell.angle_gamma   90.00
#
_symmetry.space_group_name_H-M   'P 1'
#
loop_
_entity.id
_entity.type
_entity.pdbx_description
1 polymer ?
#
loop_
_entity_poly.entity_id
_entity_poly.type
_entity_poly.pdbx_seq_one_letter_code
_entity_poly.pdbx_strand_id
1 'polypeptide(L)'
;MSLTTQFYTMLAMIAMGSFFGGTLDTYNRFLKRKKRKRWIVFIHDLFFWIFQGLVLFYVLFMINFGEVRFYIFVAILCGFAAYQALMREIYLKLLESFIFIIKTMIHFLANLVRTLIYQPIKGLILLFISLLTGSVKLLYTIVKTVMKMLIWVIKIIFKPLLWLFAALSYLMPKGMKRWIENVFVSFAGKLRWLKNINVYIKEWIQRIFHK
;
A
#
# COMPACT_ATOMS: atom_id res chain seq x y z
N MET A 1 -7.14 -14.96 64.82
CA MET A 1 -6.16 -14.23 63.98
C MET A 1 -5.08 -13.62 64.87
N SER A 2 -3.81 -13.73 64.50
CA SER A 2 -2.72 -13.03 65.20
C SER A 2 -2.64 -11.57 64.74
N LEU A 3 -2.12 -10.67 65.58
CA LEU A 3 -1.90 -9.26 65.23
C LEU A 3 -1.10 -9.11 63.93
N THR A 4 -0.10 -9.97 63.74
CA THR A 4 0.74 -10.04 62.55
C THR A 4 -0.09 -10.28 61.28
N THR A 5 -1.01 -11.25 61.29
CA THR A 5 -1.89 -11.50 60.14
C THR A 5 -2.79 -10.32 59.81
N GLN A 6 -3.23 -9.55 60.82
CA GLN A 6 -4.02 -8.34 60.60
C GLN A 6 -3.20 -7.23 59.92
N PHE A 7 -1.97 -6.98 60.37
CA PHE A 7 -1.07 -6.01 59.71
C PHE A 7 -0.73 -6.41 58.28
N TYR A 8 -0.42 -7.68 58.03
CA TYR A 8 -0.19 -8.19 56.67
C TYR A 8 -1.43 -8.00 55.78
N THR A 9 -2.61 -8.29 56.31
CA THR A 9 -3.87 -8.07 55.58
C THR A 9 -4.04 -6.59 55.25
N MET A 10 -3.82 -5.69 56.21
CA MET A 10 -3.94 -4.24 55.97
C MET A 10 -2.98 -3.73 54.90
N LEU A 11 -1.69 -4.10 54.97
CA LEU A 11 -0.70 -3.72 53.97
C LEU A 11 -1.03 -4.28 52.59
N ALA A 12 -1.45 -5.54 52.51
CA ALA A 12 -1.87 -6.14 51.25
C ALA A 12 -3.10 -5.45 50.66
N MET A 13 -4.06 -5.03 51.50
CA MET A 13 -5.25 -4.31 51.06
C MET A 13 -4.94 -2.88 50.60
N ILE A 14 -3.97 -2.21 51.22
CA ILE A 14 -3.42 -0.94 50.74
C ILE A 14 -2.74 -1.14 49.37
N ALA A 15 -1.90 -2.17 49.24
CA ALA A 15 -1.25 -2.49 47.97
C ALA A 15 -2.28 -2.81 46.87
N MET A 16 -3.35 -3.55 47.21
CA MET A 16 -4.46 -3.83 46.30
C MET A 16 -5.23 -2.56 45.91
N GLY A 17 -5.45 -1.61 46.83
CA GLY A 17 -6.02 -0.30 46.52
C GLY A 17 -5.16 0.49 45.54
N SER A 18 -3.84 0.46 45.71
CA SER A 18 -2.90 1.08 44.77
C SER A 18 -2.90 0.41 43.40
N PHE A 19 -2.92 -0.93 43.38
CA PHE A 19 -3.04 -1.73 42.17
C PHE A 19 -4.36 -1.47 41.44
N PHE A 20 -5.46 -1.33 42.18
CA PHE A 20 -6.75 -0.94 41.64
C PHE A 20 -6.67 0.43 40.95
N GLY A 21 -6.01 1.41 41.57
CA GLY A 21 -5.76 2.72 40.96
C GLY A 21 -5.00 2.63 39.63
N GLY A 22 -3.89 1.90 39.60
CA GLY A 22 -3.09 1.71 38.38
C GLY A 22 -3.86 0.99 37.26
N THR A 23 -4.57 -0.08 37.60
CA THR A 23 -5.37 -0.82 36.62
C THR A 23 -6.55 0.00 36.10
N LEU A 24 -7.19 0.83 36.93
CA LEU A 24 -8.27 1.72 36.53
C LEU A 24 -7.78 2.80 35.56
N ASP A 25 -6.64 3.43 35.83
CA ASP A 25 -6.05 4.44 34.94
C ASP A 25 -5.64 3.85 33.59
N THR A 26 -5.02 2.67 33.61
CA THR A 26 -4.69 1.90 32.39
C THR A 26 -5.94 1.55 31.60
N TYR A 27 -6.95 1.00 32.27
CA TYR A 27 -8.23 0.64 31.65
C TYR A 27 -8.90 1.86 31.00
N ASN A 28 -8.98 3.00 31.70
CA ASN A 28 -9.53 4.24 31.16
C ASN A 28 -8.76 4.76 29.94
N ARG A 29 -7.42 4.65 29.94
CA ARG A 29 -6.56 5.06 28.82
C ARG A 29 -6.83 4.24 27.55
N PHE A 30 -7.00 2.93 27.69
CA PHE A 30 -7.26 2.03 26.55
C PHE A 30 -8.71 2.08 26.06
N LEU A 31 -9.68 2.19 26.98
CA LEU A 31 -11.10 2.15 26.64
C LEU A 31 -11.56 3.35 25.82
N LYS A 32 -10.94 4.53 25.97
CA LYS A 32 -11.27 5.79 25.27
C LYS A 32 -12.78 6.01 25.17
N ARG A 33 -13.44 6.11 26.33
CA ARG A 33 -14.91 6.14 26.51
C ARG A 33 -15.68 6.98 25.49
N LYS A 34 -15.15 8.16 25.11
CA LYS A 34 -15.79 9.07 24.13
C LYS A 34 -15.92 8.51 22.70
N LYS A 35 -15.08 7.54 22.31
CA LYS A 35 -15.04 7.00 20.94
C LYS A 35 -15.77 5.67 20.79
N ARG A 36 -16.15 4.99 21.88
CA ARG A 36 -16.72 3.63 21.85
C ARG A 36 -18.23 3.66 22.13
N LYS A 37 -18.96 2.73 21.51
CA LYS A 37 -20.41 2.55 21.74
C LYS A 37 -20.68 2.23 23.21
N ARG A 38 -21.74 2.80 23.77
CA ARG A 38 -22.09 2.70 25.20
C ARG A 38 -22.24 1.25 25.69
N TRP A 39 -22.82 0.37 24.87
CA TRP A 39 -22.95 -1.07 25.20
C TRP A 39 -21.60 -1.79 25.34
N ILE A 40 -20.61 -1.46 24.52
CA ILE A 40 -19.27 -2.07 24.59
C ILE A 40 -18.56 -1.63 25.87
N VAL A 41 -18.69 -0.35 26.22
CA VAL A 41 -18.15 0.22 27.47
C VAL A 41 -18.79 -0.47 28.67
N PHE A 42 -20.10 -0.67 28.65
CA PHE A 42 -20.82 -1.36 29.73
C PHE A 42 -20.32 -2.80 29.95
N ILE A 43 -20.17 -3.57 28.87
CA ILE A 43 -19.65 -4.95 28.98
C ILE A 43 -18.23 -4.95 29.55
N HIS A 44 -17.35 -4.08 29.04
CA HIS A 44 -15.97 -4.02 29.55
C HIS A 44 -15.92 -3.55 31.02
N ASP A 45 -16.78 -2.62 31.42
CA ASP A 45 -16.87 -2.16 32.81
C ASP A 45 -17.31 -3.33 33.70
N LEU A 46 -18.30 -4.13 33.28
CA LEU A 46 -18.73 -5.32 34.00
C LEU A 46 -17.58 -6.33 34.18
N PHE A 47 -16.86 -6.65 33.10
CA PHE A 47 -15.71 -7.55 33.16
C PHE A 47 -14.59 -7.00 34.06
N PHE A 48 -14.33 -5.70 34.00
CA PHE A 48 -13.34 -5.04 34.85
C PHE A 48 -13.69 -5.16 36.34
N TRP A 49 -14.93 -4.86 36.71
CA TRP A 49 -15.38 -4.95 38.10
C TRP A 49 -15.41 -6.39 38.62
N ILE A 50 -15.85 -7.36 37.80
CA ILE A 50 -15.79 -8.78 38.16
C ILE A 50 -14.36 -9.22 38.36
N PHE A 51 -13.46 -8.89 37.43
CA PHE A 51 -12.05 -9.23 37.53
C PHE A 51 -11.42 -8.63 38.79
N GLN A 52 -11.66 -7.34 39.08
CA GLN A 52 -11.11 -6.71 40.27
C GLN A 52 -11.69 -7.27 41.56
N GLY A 53 -13.00 -7.54 41.61
CA GLY A 53 -13.63 -8.20 42.75
C GLY A 53 -13.02 -9.58 43.02
N LEU A 54 -12.80 -10.38 41.96
CA LEU A 54 -12.18 -11.70 42.06
C LEU A 54 -10.72 -11.62 42.54
N VAL A 55 -9.92 -10.70 42.00
CA VAL A 55 -8.51 -10.55 42.42
C VAL A 55 -8.43 -10.08 43.87
N LEU A 56 -9.24 -9.10 44.26
CA LEU A 56 -9.32 -8.62 45.64
C LEU A 56 -9.74 -9.74 46.59
N PHE A 57 -10.80 -10.47 46.25
CA PHE A 57 -11.27 -11.59 47.06
C PHE A 57 -10.23 -12.71 47.14
N TYR A 58 -9.54 -13.03 46.05
CA TYR A 58 -8.48 -14.04 46.03
C TYR A 58 -7.31 -13.66 46.95
N VAL A 59 -6.82 -12.42 46.87
CA VAL A 59 -5.76 -11.94 47.77
C VAL A 59 -6.23 -11.97 49.22
N LEU A 60 -7.48 -11.57 49.48
CA LEU A 60 -8.05 -11.64 50.83
C LEU A 60 -8.20 -13.09 51.32
N PHE A 61 -8.56 -14.01 50.44
CA PHE A 61 -8.66 -15.44 50.73
C PHE A 61 -7.31 -16.04 51.10
N MET A 62 -6.25 -15.71 50.36
CA MET A 62 -4.90 -16.19 50.61
C MET A 62 -4.32 -15.73 51.96
N ILE A 63 -4.64 -14.51 52.40
CA ILE A 63 -4.03 -13.91 53.60
C ILE A 63 -4.92 -14.09 54.83
N ASN A 64 -6.23 -14.00 54.65
CA ASN A 64 -7.20 -13.89 55.74
C ASN A 64 -8.32 -14.93 55.65
N PHE A 65 -8.18 -15.96 54.81
CA PHE A 65 -9.25 -16.95 54.52
C PHE A 65 -10.58 -16.31 54.05
N GLY A 66 -10.53 -15.07 53.54
CA GLY A 66 -11.69 -14.39 52.99
C GLY A 66 -12.56 -13.70 54.06
N GLU A 67 -12.06 -13.51 55.28
CA GLU A 67 -12.80 -12.79 56.31
C GLU A 67 -12.94 -11.31 55.92
N VAL A 68 -14.16 -10.89 55.60
CA VAL A 68 -14.46 -9.50 55.25
C VAL A 68 -14.72 -8.70 56.53
N ARG A 69 -13.92 -7.66 56.75
CA ARG A 69 -13.98 -6.77 57.92
C ARG A 69 -13.95 -5.32 57.47
N PHE A 70 -14.54 -4.43 58.27
CA PHE A 70 -14.70 -3.01 57.89
C PHE A 70 -13.36 -2.30 57.59
N TYR A 71 -12.31 -2.59 58.37
CA TYR A 71 -11.00 -1.95 58.17
C TYR A 71 -10.34 -2.30 56.83
N ILE A 72 -10.74 -3.38 56.17
CA ILE A 72 -10.23 -3.76 54.84
C ILE A 72 -10.66 -2.73 53.80
N PHE A 73 -11.92 -2.29 53.85
CA PHE A 73 -12.41 -1.25 52.95
C PHE A 73 -11.66 0.07 53.14
N VAL A 74 -11.39 0.44 54.40
CA VAL A 74 -10.58 1.62 54.71
C VAL A 74 -9.15 1.49 54.18
N ALA A 75 -8.53 0.32 54.34
CA ALA A 75 -7.19 0.05 53.81
C ALA A 75 -7.13 0.15 52.28
N ILE A 76 -8.13 -0.38 51.56
CA ILE A 76 -8.23 -0.27 50.10
C ILE A 76 -8.41 1.19 49.68
N LEU A 77 -9.33 1.93 50.31
CA LEU A 77 -9.56 3.35 50.02
C LEU A 77 -8.30 4.19 50.28
N CYS A 78 -7.60 3.90 51.38
CA CYS A 78 -6.33 4.55 51.70
C CYS A 78 -5.26 4.26 50.65
N GLY A 79 -5.11 2.99 50.24
CA GLY A 79 -4.18 2.61 49.16
C GLY A 79 -4.51 3.28 47.83
N PHE A 80 -5.80 3.31 47.45
CA PHE A 80 -6.24 4.00 46.25
C PHE A 80 -5.96 5.51 46.31
N ALA A 81 -6.25 6.16 47.44
CA ALA A 81 -5.95 7.58 47.64
C ALA A 81 -4.43 7.86 47.60
N ALA A 82 -3.62 7.01 48.22
CA ALA A 82 -2.17 7.10 48.18
C ALA A 82 -1.64 6.96 46.75
N TYR A 83 -2.17 6.01 45.97
CA TYR A 83 -1.84 5.91 44.55
C TYR A 83 -2.21 7.18 43.78
N GLN A 84 -3.43 7.69 43.97
CA GLN A 84 -3.93 8.86 43.26
C GLN A 84 -3.09 10.11 43.54
N ALA A 85 -2.63 10.29 44.78
CA ALA A 85 -1.87 11.44 45.21
C ALA A 85 -0.37 11.35 44.86
N LEU A 86 0.25 10.18 45.02
CA LEU A 86 1.72 10.04 44.96
C LEU A 86 2.20 9.38 43.66
N MET A 87 1.49 8.35 43.18
CA MET A 87 2.01 7.44 42.15
C MET A 87 1.39 7.66 40.77
N ARG A 88 0.23 8.31 40.70
CA ARG A 88 -0.54 8.48 39.46
C ARG A 88 0.28 9.14 38.34
N GLU A 89 0.96 10.25 38.62
CA GLU A 89 1.72 10.96 37.58
C GLU A 89 2.88 10.12 37.05
N ILE A 90 3.61 9.46 37.94
CA ILE A 90 4.74 8.59 37.59
C ILE A 90 4.24 7.42 36.76
N TYR A 91 3.15 6.78 37.20
CA TYR A 91 2.54 5.66 36.50
C TYR A 91 2.08 6.04 35.08
N LEU A 92 1.39 7.18 34.94
CA LEU A 92 0.93 7.64 33.63
C LEU A 92 2.10 7.98 32.70
N LYS A 93 3.16 8.62 33.20
CA LYS A 93 4.38 8.88 32.41
C LYS A 93 5.04 7.59 31.95
N LEU A 94 5.16 6.60 32.83
CA LEU A 94 5.69 5.27 32.48
C LEU A 94 4.82 4.56 31.45
N LEU A 95 3.50 4.60 31.63
CA LEU A 95 2.54 4.01 30.70
C LEU A 95 2.62 4.65 29.31
N GLU A 96 2.72 5.98 29.24
CA GLU A 96 2.88 6.70 27.97
C GLU A 96 4.22 6.41 27.30
N SER A 97 5.31 6.38 28.07
CA SER A 97 6.64 5.99 27.58
C SER A 97 6.61 4.58 27.00
N PHE A 98 5.99 3.63 27.70
CA PHE A 98 5.85 2.25 27.23
C PHE A 98 5.04 2.16 25.93
N ILE A 99 3.92 2.88 25.84
CA ILE A 99 3.11 2.96 24.60
C ILE A 99 3.94 3.58 23.46
N PHE A 100 4.72 4.61 23.74
CA PHE A 100 5.59 5.26 22.75
C PHE A 100 6.67 4.31 22.23
N ILE A 101 7.33 3.58 23.13
CA ILE A 101 8.35 2.57 22.77
C ILE A 101 7.73 1.50 21.87
N ILE A 102 6.58 0.93 22.24
CA ILE A 102 5.89 -0.08 21.42
C ILE A 102 5.55 0.47 20.04
N LYS A 103 4.97 1.67 19.96
CA LYS A 103 4.63 2.29 18.67
C LYS A 103 5.86 2.51 17.81
N THR A 104 6.93 3.01 18.40
CA THR A 104 8.21 3.24 17.71
C THR A 104 8.78 1.92 17.21
N MET A 105 8.72 0.85 18.01
CA MET A 105 9.17 -0.49 17.63
C MET A 105 8.35 -1.05 16.46
N ILE A 106 7.02 -0.94 16.50
CA ILE A 106 6.15 -1.38 15.40
C ILE A 106 6.43 -0.58 14.13
N HIS A 107 6.57 0.74 14.24
CA HIS A 107 6.87 1.60 13.10
C HIS A 107 8.25 1.31 12.51
N PHE A 108 9.25 1.07 13.38
CA PHE A 108 10.58 0.64 12.98
C PHE A 108 10.53 -0.68 12.22
N LEU A 109 9.83 -1.69 12.76
CA LEU A 109 9.67 -2.99 12.11
C LEU A 109 8.94 -2.87 10.76
N ALA A 110 7.86 -2.09 10.69
CA ALA A 110 7.12 -1.86 9.46
C ALA A 110 7.98 -1.14 8.40
N ASN A 111 8.80 -0.18 8.81
CA ASN A 111 9.75 0.49 7.93
C ASN A 111 10.87 -0.44 7.48
N LEU A 112 11.35 -1.32 8.35
CA LEU A 112 12.36 -2.32 8.00
C LEU A 112 11.81 -3.27 6.94
N VAL A 113 10.61 -3.81 7.13
CA VAL A 113 9.92 -4.64 6.13
C VAL A 113 9.71 -3.88 4.82
N ARG A 114 9.27 -2.62 4.88
CA ARG A 114 9.07 -1.80 3.67
C ARG A 114 10.38 -1.57 2.91
N THR A 115 11.44 -1.17 3.60
CA THR A 115 12.74 -0.91 2.95
C THR A 115 13.35 -2.20 2.42
N LEU A 116 13.28 -3.29 3.19
CA LEU A 116 13.93 -4.55 2.85
C LEU A 116 13.17 -5.40 1.84
N ILE A 117 11.85 -5.25 1.73
CA ILE A 117 11.01 -6.06 0.82
C ILE A 117 10.44 -5.21 -0.31
N TYR A 118 9.79 -4.07 -0.01
CA TYR A 118 9.08 -3.31 -1.05
C TYR A 118 10.02 -2.61 -2.04
N GLN A 119 11.12 -2.02 -1.56
CA GLN A 119 12.09 -1.35 -2.44
C GLN A 119 12.80 -2.30 -3.43
N PRO A 120 13.35 -3.46 -3.01
CA PRO A 120 13.99 -4.36 -3.96
C PRO A 120 13.01 -4.99 -4.95
N ILE A 121 11.78 -5.31 -4.54
CA ILE A 121 10.75 -5.82 -5.45
C ILE A 121 10.41 -4.78 -6.52
N LYS A 122 10.23 -3.51 -6.12
CA LYS A 122 9.99 -2.43 -7.09
C LYS A 122 11.17 -2.27 -8.06
N GLY A 123 12.41 -2.37 -7.56
CA GLY A 123 13.62 -2.37 -8.38
C GLY A 123 13.63 -3.50 -9.40
N LEU A 124 13.32 -4.73 -8.97
CA LEU A 124 13.21 -5.91 -9.84
C LEU A 124 12.15 -5.73 -10.93
N ILE A 125 10.96 -5.25 -10.58
CA ILE A 125 9.89 -4.99 -11.55
C ILE A 125 10.32 -3.93 -12.57
N LEU A 126 10.95 -2.85 -12.11
CA LEU A 126 11.41 -1.78 -13.01
C LEU A 126 12.52 -2.28 -13.96
N LEU A 127 13.46 -3.09 -13.46
CA LEU A 127 14.49 -3.73 -14.29
C LEU A 127 13.85 -4.63 -15.36
N PHE A 128 12.85 -5.42 -14.98
CA PHE A 128 12.15 -6.30 -15.91
C PHE A 128 11.42 -5.52 -17.01
N ILE A 129 10.71 -4.45 -16.66
CA ILE A 129 10.05 -3.54 -17.62
C ILE A 129 11.10 -2.86 -18.52
N SER A 130 12.23 -2.44 -17.96
CA SER A 130 13.33 -1.82 -18.71
C SER A 130 13.94 -2.78 -19.74
N LEU A 131 14.10 -4.06 -19.41
CA LEU A 131 14.60 -5.09 -20.32
C LEU A 131 13.62 -5.34 -21.48
N LEU A 132 12.32 -5.48 -21.17
CA LEU A 132 11.26 -5.63 -22.17
C LEU A 132 11.21 -4.45 -23.14
N THR A 133 11.16 -3.23 -22.61
CA THR A 133 11.08 -2.01 -23.42
C THR A 133 12.35 -1.78 -24.26
N GLY A 134 13.53 -2.08 -23.70
CA GLY A 134 14.80 -2.05 -24.44
C GLY A 134 14.81 -3.00 -25.63
N SER A 135 14.33 -4.22 -25.43
CA SER A 135 14.29 -5.27 -26.48
C SER A 135 13.36 -4.88 -27.63
N VAL A 136 12.15 -4.39 -27.31
CA VAL A 136 11.17 -3.92 -28.32
C VAL A 136 11.72 -2.73 -29.11
N LYS A 137 12.38 -1.78 -28.45
CA LYS A 137 12.95 -0.59 -29.10
C LYS A 137 14.07 -0.97 -30.07
N LEU A 138 14.90 -1.94 -29.71
CA LEU A 138 15.97 -2.45 -30.55
C LEU A 138 15.40 -3.12 -31.82
N LEU A 139 14.41 -3.97 -31.65
CA LEU A 139 13.72 -4.65 -32.75
C LEU A 139 13.03 -3.66 -33.69
N TYR A 140 12.31 -2.68 -33.15
CA TYR A 140 11.69 -1.60 -33.93
C TYR A 140 12.72 -0.80 -34.74
N THR A 141 13.89 -0.51 -34.15
CA THR A 141 14.96 0.24 -34.82
C THR A 141 15.52 -0.53 -36.00
N ILE A 142 15.73 -1.85 -35.85
CA ILE A 142 16.18 -2.72 -36.95
C ILE A 142 15.14 -2.74 -38.06
N VAL A 143 13.88 -3.04 -37.76
CA VAL A 143 12.80 -3.10 -38.75
C VAL A 143 12.66 -1.77 -39.51
N LYS A 144 12.67 -0.65 -38.79
CA LYS A 144 12.60 0.68 -39.39
C LYS A 144 13.78 0.97 -40.32
N THR A 145 14.99 0.56 -39.94
CA THR A 145 16.20 0.74 -40.76
C THR A 145 16.12 -0.10 -42.02
N VAL A 146 15.74 -1.38 -41.91
CA VAL A 146 15.56 -2.29 -43.05
C VAL A 146 14.49 -1.74 -44.01
N MET A 147 13.33 -1.32 -43.49
CA MET A 147 12.27 -0.75 -44.33
C MET A 147 12.72 0.51 -45.06
N LYS A 148 13.48 1.39 -44.39
CA LYS A 148 14.03 2.60 -45.03
C LYS A 148 15.03 2.24 -46.14
N MET A 149 15.89 1.25 -45.91
CA MET A 149 16.83 0.74 -46.92
C MET A 149 16.08 0.14 -48.11
N LEU A 150 15.06 -0.68 -47.87
CA LEU A 150 14.25 -1.31 -48.91
C LEU A 150 13.58 -0.27 -49.82
N ILE A 151 12.96 0.75 -49.22
CA ILE A 151 12.34 1.86 -49.96
C ILE A 151 13.38 2.64 -50.77
N TRP A 152 14.59 2.81 -50.23
CA TRP A 152 15.66 3.50 -50.94
C TRP A 152 16.13 2.71 -52.17
N VAL A 153 16.34 1.39 -52.04
CA VAL A 153 16.69 0.50 -53.16
C VAL A 153 15.61 0.49 -54.23
N ILE A 154 14.34 0.34 -53.84
CA ILE A 154 13.20 0.42 -54.78
C ILE A 154 13.21 1.75 -55.52
N LYS A 155 13.38 2.88 -54.81
CA LYS A 155 13.47 4.20 -55.47
C LYS A 155 14.66 4.30 -56.43
N ILE A 156 15.80 3.69 -56.08
CA ILE A 156 17.01 3.71 -56.92
C ILE A 156 16.85 2.87 -58.17
N ILE A 157 16.13 1.75 -58.11
CA ILE A 157 15.91 0.88 -59.28
C ILE A 157 14.83 1.45 -60.20
N PHE A 158 13.73 1.96 -59.63
CA PHE A 158 12.62 2.46 -60.43
C PHE A 158 12.92 3.82 -61.09
N LYS A 159 13.76 4.68 -60.49
CA LYS A 159 14.13 5.98 -61.10
C LYS A 159 14.82 5.88 -62.48
N PRO A 160 15.88 5.07 -62.68
CA PRO A 160 16.52 4.91 -63.99
C PRO A 160 15.61 4.17 -64.97
N LEU A 161 14.80 3.21 -64.50
CA LEU A 161 13.78 2.56 -65.34
C LEU A 161 12.78 3.58 -65.90
N LEU A 162 12.32 4.51 -65.07
CA LEU A 162 11.44 5.61 -65.48
C LEU A 162 12.12 6.57 -66.45
N TRP A 163 13.40 6.86 -66.25
CA TRP A 163 14.18 7.72 -67.15
C TRP A 163 14.40 7.08 -68.52
N LEU A 164 14.67 5.77 -68.56
CA LEU A 164 14.75 4.99 -69.80
C LEU A 164 13.41 4.93 -70.54
N PHE A 165 12.30 4.74 -69.81
CA PHE A 165 10.96 4.77 -70.40
C PHE A 165 10.61 6.15 -70.97
N ALA A 166 11.01 7.23 -70.30
CA ALA A 166 10.86 8.59 -70.77
C ALA A 166 11.72 8.87 -72.03
N ALA A 167 12.97 8.39 -72.05
CA ALA A 167 13.85 8.51 -73.23
C ALA A 167 13.30 7.73 -74.43
N LEU A 168 12.79 6.51 -74.22
CA LEU A 168 12.14 5.71 -75.28
C LEU A 168 10.88 6.41 -75.81
N SER A 169 10.10 7.06 -74.95
CA SER A 169 8.90 7.79 -75.36
C SER A 169 9.18 8.97 -76.31
N TYR A 170 10.41 9.44 -76.38
CA TYR A 170 10.83 10.51 -77.29
C TYR A 170 11.00 10.01 -78.75
N LEU A 171 11.25 8.71 -78.93
CA LEU A 171 11.51 8.06 -80.24
C LEU A 171 10.28 7.40 -80.87
N MET A 172 9.10 7.42 -80.22
CA MET A 172 7.96 6.61 -80.65
C MET A 172 6.85 7.38 -81.39
N PRO A 173 6.14 6.74 -82.35
CA PRO A 173 5.00 7.32 -83.05
C PRO A 173 3.77 7.53 -82.14
N LYS A 174 2.93 8.53 -82.48
CA LYS A 174 1.84 9.08 -81.64
C LYS A 174 0.86 8.05 -81.07
N GLY A 175 0.70 6.88 -81.69
CA GLY A 175 -0.17 5.79 -81.20
C GLY A 175 0.35 5.09 -79.94
N MET A 176 1.67 4.88 -79.84
CA MET A 176 2.29 4.15 -78.73
C MET A 176 2.45 5.03 -77.48
N LYS A 177 2.56 6.36 -77.65
CA LYS A 177 2.48 7.35 -76.55
C LYS A 177 1.17 7.24 -75.77
N ARG A 178 0.02 7.15 -76.46
CA ARG A 178 -1.30 7.00 -75.82
C ARG A 178 -1.45 5.70 -75.02
N TRP A 179 -0.86 4.62 -75.51
CA TRP A 179 -0.87 3.34 -74.77
C TRP A 179 -0.04 3.42 -73.49
N ILE A 180 1.15 4.00 -73.55
CA ILE A 180 1.98 4.25 -72.36
C ILE A 180 1.27 5.17 -71.38
N GLU A 181 0.63 6.24 -71.85
CA GLU A 181 -0.13 7.18 -71.01
C GLU A 181 -1.28 6.47 -70.27
N ASN A 182 -2.02 5.60 -70.95
CA ASN A 182 -3.07 4.79 -70.34
C ASN A 182 -2.53 3.79 -69.31
N VAL A 183 -1.39 3.16 -69.57
CA VAL A 183 -0.72 2.28 -68.60
C VAL A 183 -0.25 3.09 -67.39
N PHE A 184 0.31 4.27 -67.59
CA PHE A 184 0.75 5.16 -66.51
C PHE A 184 -0.43 5.69 -65.67
N VAL A 185 -1.53 6.08 -66.31
CA VAL A 185 -2.76 6.53 -65.64
C VAL A 185 -3.39 5.37 -64.85
N SER A 186 -3.38 4.15 -65.39
CA SER A 186 -3.82 2.94 -64.69
C SER A 186 -2.95 2.63 -63.47
N PHE A 187 -1.62 2.71 -63.59
CA PHE A 187 -0.69 2.56 -62.47
C PHE A 187 -0.84 3.69 -61.44
N ALA A 188 -1.03 4.94 -61.87
CA ALA A 188 -1.26 6.08 -60.99
C ALA A 188 -2.59 5.97 -60.22
N GLY A 189 -3.64 5.44 -60.87
CA GLY A 189 -4.91 5.10 -60.23
C GLY A 189 -4.74 4.02 -59.16
N LYS A 190 -4.01 2.94 -59.45
CA LYS A 190 -3.67 1.88 -58.47
C LYS A 190 -2.80 2.40 -57.32
N LEU A 191 -1.87 3.31 -57.59
CA LEU A 191 -1.03 3.96 -56.57
C LEU A 191 -1.85 4.87 -55.65
N ARG A 192 -2.82 5.62 -56.19
CA ARG A 192 -3.80 6.40 -55.41
C ARG A 192 -4.68 5.49 -54.55
N TRP A 193 -5.11 4.36 -55.09
CA TRP A 193 -5.89 3.38 -54.34
C TRP A 193 -5.11 2.80 -53.15
N LEU A 194 -3.83 2.44 -53.33
CA LEU A 194 -2.94 2.03 -52.23
C LEU A 194 -2.72 3.13 -51.18
N LYS A 195 -2.57 4.39 -51.63
CA LYS A 195 -2.43 5.54 -50.72
C LYS A 195 -3.71 5.77 -49.91
N ASN A 196 -4.88 5.61 -50.54
CA ASN A 196 -6.18 5.70 -49.86
C ASN A 196 -6.44 4.53 -48.91
N ILE A 197 -6.02 3.30 -49.25
CA ILE A 197 -6.09 2.17 -48.32
C ILE A 197 -5.30 2.44 -47.06
N ASN A 198 -4.10 3.02 -47.19
CA ASN A 198 -3.28 3.34 -46.02
C ASN A 198 -3.94 4.41 -45.13
N VAL A 199 -4.75 5.32 -45.71
CA VAL A 199 -5.57 6.29 -44.97
C VAL A 199 -6.76 5.60 -44.29
N TYR A 200 -7.48 4.73 -45.00
CA TYR A 200 -8.60 3.95 -44.45
C TYR A 200 -8.17 3.02 -43.30
N ILE A 201 -7.03 2.33 -43.44
CA ILE A 201 -6.46 1.48 -42.40
C ILE A 201 -6.11 2.33 -41.17
N LYS A 202 -5.57 3.54 -41.36
CA LYS A 202 -5.22 4.46 -40.26
C LYS A 202 -6.47 4.94 -39.52
N GLU A 203 -7.53 5.30 -40.22
CA GLU A 203 -8.82 5.68 -39.63
C GLU A 203 -9.50 4.51 -38.92
N TRP A 204 -9.44 3.30 -39.49
CA TRP A 204 -10.01 2.10 -38.89
C TRP A 204 -9.30 1.72 -37.59
N ILE A 205 -7.97 1.77 -37.55
CA ILE A 205 -7.17 1.56 -36.34
C ILE A 205 -7.51 2.61 -35.27
N GLN A 206 -7.69 3.88 -35.64
CA GLN A 206 -8.08 4.94 -34.70
C GLN A 206 -9.46 4.72 -34.09
N ARG A 207 -10.44 4.19 -34.84
CA ARG A 207 -11.78 3.89 -34.31
C ARG A 207 -11.80 2.71 -33.34
N ILE A 208 -10.89 1.74 -33.50
CA ILE A 208 -10.79 0.56 -32.63
C ILE A 208 -10.12 0.91 -31.29
N PHE A 209 -9.11 1.77 -31.29
CA PHE A 209 -8.37 2.13 -30.08
C PHE A 209 -9.02 3.26 -29.24
N HIS A 210 -10.08 3.92 -29.72
CA HIS A 210 -10.76 5.01 -29.03
C HIS A 210 -12.20 4.66 -28.59
N LYS A 211 -12.50 3.38 -28.41
CA LYS A 211 -13.65 2.85 -27.66
C LYS A 211 -13.15 2.16 -26.40
#